data_AF-A0A972U2M9-F1
#
_entry.id   AF-A0A972U2M9-F1
#
_cell.length_a   1.000
_cell.length_b   1.000
_cell.length_c   1.000
_cell.angle_alpha   90.00
_cell.angle_beta   90.00
_cell.angle_gamma   90.00
#
_symmetry.space_group_name_H-M   'P 1'
#
loop_
_entity.id
_entity.type
_entity.pdbx_description
1 polymer ?
#
loop_
_entity_poly.entity_id
_entity_poly.type
_entity_poly.pdbx_seq_one_letter_code
_entity_poly.pdbx_strand_id
1 'polypeptide(L)'
;MDVTQLEARLQQVLQLNEELRVQNASLVQTVTQLRHDHEALLASTQAVKEDRDKLQQRVAELEAANRRLVDMLWGRRTERRTISPDQLCLDFGSDADGSLSEDEQAVITAAEQAEEEFDEDLLRRLQLQRPRRKEGQRRTQEFPPDLERRERVFDLSDEEKAGLKYIGDAVSERMRFEKPHVYIERIVRRKYVVPLQPERGVLSPPPPLAILEGCKYDFSVVAAIVAGKFAFHNPTYRQQDWFAQSGWFPNRSTINDLINASVDTTVPLFEQMWHLLLQPSILLSDDTRVLLLTRNALALRQRDAVPVWERFGVWL
;
A
#
# COMPACT_ATOMS: atom_id res chain seq x y z
N MET A 1 18.78 -92.31 -52.39
CA MET A 1 17.94 -91.13 -52.10
C MET A 1 16.59 -91.45 -52.69
N ASP A 2 15.61 -91.76 -51.85
CA ASP A 2 14.28 -92.19 -52.30
C ASP A 2 13.50 -91.00 -52.85
N VAL A 3 12.81 -91.20 -53.97
CA VAL A 3 12.06 -90.18 -54.71
C VAL A 3 11.04 -89.46 -53.82
N THR A 4 10.42 -90.20 -52.89
CA THR A 4 9.41 -89.69 -51.95
C THR A 4 9.98 -88.69 -50.93
N GLN A 5 11.24 -88.86 -50.49
CA GLN A 5 11.90 -87.92 -49.57
C GLN A 5 12.29 -86.62 -50.29
N LEU A 6 12.63 -86.70 -51.58
CA LEU A 6 12.88 -85.54 -52.43
C LEU A 6 11.61 -84.75 -52.70
N GLU A 7 10.48 -85.42 -52.96
CA GLU A 7 9.16 -84.80 -53.15
C GLU A 7 8.68 -84.07 -51.89
N ALA A 8 8.82 -84.68 -50.71
CA ALA A 8 8.46 -84.04 -49.44
C ALA A 8 9.30 -82.79 -49.15
N ARG A 9 10.62 -82.84 -49.43
CA ARG A 9 11.51 -81.67 -49.32
C ARG A 9 11.16 -80.57 -50.32
N LEU A 10 10.79 -80.94 -51.55
CA LEU A 10 10.33 -79.98 -52.56
C LEU A 10 9.04 -79.27 -52.09
N GLN A 11 8.06 -80.02 -51.58
CA GLN A 11 6.82 -79.45 -51.04
C GLN A 11 7.08 -78.50 -49.86
N GLN A 12 7.97 -78.88 -48.94
CA GLN A 12 8.37 -78.02 -47.82
C GLN A 12 9.03 -76.72 -48.30
N VAL A 13 9.92 -76.78 -49.30
CA VAL A 13 10.56 -75.59 -49.88
C VAL A 13 9.54 -74.71 -50.61
N LEU A 14 8.53 -75.29 -51.26
CA LEU A 14 7.46 -74.53 -51.90
C LEU A 14 6.60 -73.80 -50.85
N GLN A 15 6.21 -74.47 -49.76
CA GLN A 15 5.46 -73.86 -48.65
C GLN A 15 6.22 -72.70 -48.02
N LEU A 16 7.51 -72.90 -47.70
CA LEU A 16 8.37 -71.83 -47.16
C LEU A 16 8.51 -70.65 -48.14
N ASN A 17 8.58 -70.91 -49.45
CA ASN A 17 8.61 -69.83 -50.45
C ASN A 17 7.29 -69.06 -50.49
N GLU A 18 6.15 -69.71 -50.33
CA GLU A 18 4.85 -69.05 -50.25
C GLU A 18 4.72 -68.20 -48.98
N GLU A 19 5.14 -68.72 -47.83
CA GLU A 19 5.18 -67.98 -46.56
C GLU A 19 6.08 -66.74 -46.65
N LEU A 20 7.30 -66.90 -47.20
CA LEU A 20 8.21 -65.80 -47.43
C LEU A 20 7.63 -64.76 -48.39
N ARG A 21 6.89 -65.17 -49.43
CA ARG A 21 6.20 -64.25 -50.34
C ARG A 21 5.12 -63.44 -49.63
N VAL A 22 4.32 -64.08 -48.77
CA VAL A 22 3.27 -63.40 -47.97
C VAL A 22 3.90 -62.43 -46.98
N GLN A 23 4.95 -62.85 -46.27
CA GLN A 23 5.69 -61.97 -45.35
C GLN A 23 6.28 -60.77 -46.09
N ASN A 24 6.95 -60.99 -47.22
CA ASN A 24 7.47 -59.89 -48.04
C ASN A 24 6.37 -58.94 -48.52
N ALA A 25 5.21 -59.46 -48.94
CA ALA A 25 4.08 -58.64 -49.32
C ALA A 25 3.57 -57.76 -48.16
N SER A 26 3.44 -58.33 -46.95
CA SER A 26 3.04 -57.57 -45.75
C SER A 26 4.08 -56.51 -45.37
N LEU A 27 5.38 -56.83 -45.45
CA LEU A 27 6.45 -55.87 -45.16
C LEU A 27 6.42 -54.71 -46.16
N VAL A 28 6.24 -55.00 -47.45
CA VAL A 28 6.09 -53.95 -48.47
C VAL A 28 4.89 -53.05 -48.15
N GLN A 29 3.74 -53.62 -47.76
CA GLN A 29 2.58 -52.84 -47.35
C GLN A 29 2.87 -51.94 -46.15
N THR A 30 3.49 -52.46 -45.09
CA THR A 30 3.85 -51.65 -43.91
C THR A 30 4.82 -50.52 -44.25
N VAL A 31 5.81 -50.77 -45.12
CA VAL A 31 6.76 -49.75 -45.57
C VAL A 31 6.03 -48.67 -46.39
N THR A 32 5.05 -49.04 -47.22
CA THR A 32 4.26 -48.05 -47.96
C THR A 32 3.39 -47.19 -47.04
N GLN A 33 2.80 -47.79 -46.00
CA GLN A 33 2.02 -47.06 -44.99
C GLN A 33 2.90 -46.09 -44.19
N LEU A 34 4.05 -46.56 -43.71
CA LEU A 34 5.01 -45.72 -42.98
C LEU A 34 5.54 -44.56 -43.83
N ARG A 35 5.76 -44.77 -45.13
CA ARG A 35 6.14 -43.69 -46.05
C ARG A 35 5.03 -42.64 -46.16
N HIS A 36 3.78 -43.08 -46.31
CA HIS A 36 2.64 -42.17 -46.37
C HIS A 36 2.47 -41.36 -45.07
N ASP A 37 2.59 -42.02 -43.91
CA ASP A 37 2.51 -41.35 -42.60
C ASP A 37 3.66 -40.35 -42.42
N HIS A 38 4.87 -40.69 -42.87
CA HIS A 38 6.02 -39.79 -42.84
C HIS A 38 5.80 -38.56 -43.72
N GLU A 39 5.27 -38.74 -44.92
CA GLU A 39 4.91 -37.62 -45.82
C GLU A 39 3.85 -36.71 -45.20
N ALA A 40 2.81 -37.28 -44.57
CA ALA A 40 1.77 -36.51 -43.87
C ALA A 40 2.34 -35.73 -42.68
N LEU A 41 3.23 -36.32 -41.89
CA LEU A 41 3.91 -35.64 -40.79
C LEU A 41 4.82 -34.52 -41.29
N LEU A 42 5.56 -34.74 -42.38
CA LEU A 42 6.39 -33.70 -43.00
C LEU A 42 5.53 -32.51 -43.44
N ALA A 43 4.41 -32.76 -44.12
CA ALA A 43 3.49 -31.71 -44.53
C ALA A 43 2.92 -30.92 -43.33
N SER A 44 2.52 -31.61 -42.26
CA SER A 44 2.04 -30.96 -41.04
C SER A 44 3.13 -30.10 -40.36
N THR A 45 4.36 -30.60 -40.27
CA THR A 45 5.47 -29.83 -39.69
C THR A 45 5.86 -28.62 -40.53
N GLN A 46 5.71 -28.69 -41.86
CA GLN A 46 5.93 -27.56 -42.76
C GLN A 46 4.87 -26.48 -42.53
N ALA A 47 3.59 -26.85 -42.46
CA ALA A 47 2.50 -25.90 -42.19
C ALA A 47 2.68 -25.17 -40.84
N VAL A 48 3.04 -25.90 -39.77
CA VAL A 48 3.29 -25.29 -38.45
C VAL A 48 4.50 -24.36 -38.47
N LYS A 49 5.55 -24.67 -39.24
CA LYS A 49 6.71 -23.78 -39.41
C LYS A 49 6.32 -22.49 -40.12
N GLU A 50 5.55 -22.59 -41.21
CA GLU A 50 5.07 -21.41 -41.93
C GLU A 50 4.22 -20.49 -41.04
N ASP A 51 3.32 -21.06 -40.23
CA ASP A 51 2.49 -20.27 -39.33
C ASP A 51 3.28 -19.63 -38.19
N ARG A 52 4.27 -20.35 -37.64
CA ARG A 52 5.22 -19.77 -36.69
C ARG A 52 5.96 -18.58 -37.29
N ASP A 53 6.43 -18.71 -38.53
CA ASP A 53 7.19 -17.66 -39.19
C ASP A 53 6.31 -16.43 -39.49
N LYS A 54 5.04 -16.61 -39.89
CA LYS A 54 4.05 -15.53 -40.03
C LYS A 54 3.78 -14.82 -38.70
N LEU A 55 3.62 -15.58 -37.61
CA LEU A 55 3.40 -15.00 -36.28
C LEU A 55 4.63 -14.22 -35.79
N GLN A 56 5.84 -14.72 -36.03
CA GLN A 56 7.08 -14.01 -35.71
C GLN A 56 7.21 -12.70 -36.49
N GLN A 57 6.85 -12.68 -37.77
CA GLN A 57 6.78 -11.45 -38.56
C GLN A 57 5.78 -10.46 -37.95
N ARG A 58 4.59 -10.92 -37.58
CA ARG A 58 3.57 -10.05 -36.99
C ARG A 58 3.99 -9.47 -35.63
N VAL A 59 4.65 -10.26 -34.80
CA VAL A 59 5.20 -9.78 -33.52
C VAL A 59 6.27 -8.72 -33.76
N ALA A 60 7.18 -8.94 -34.70
CA ALA A 60 8.22 -7.96 -35.04
C ALA A 60 7.62 -6.64 -35.55
N GLU A 61 6.57 -6.69 -36.37
CA GLU A 61 5.83 -5.50 -36.83
C GLU A 61 5.19 -4.75 -35.65
N LEU A 62 4.51 -5.46 -34.75
CA LEU A 62 3.85 -4.86 -33.59
C LEU A 62 4.86 -4.27 -32.60
N GLU A 63 5.98 -4.95 -32.37
CA GLU A 63 7.08 -4.43 -31.54
C GLU A 63 7.70 -3.16 -32.16
N ALA A 64 7.91 -3.13 -33.47
CA ALA A 64 8.41 -1.96 -34.17
C ALA A 64 7.41 -0.79 -34.10
N ALA A 65 6.11 -1.06 -34.25
CA ALA A 65 5.06 -0.05 -34.11
C ALA A 65 4.99 0.51 -32.68
N ASN A 66 5.02 -0.36 -31.66
CA ASN A 66 5.03 0.04 -30.26
C ASN A 66 6.26 0.87 -29.91
N ARG A 67 7.47 0.47 -30.37
CA ARG A 67 8.68 1.27 -30.18
C ARG A 67 8.52 2.67 -30.78
N ARG A 68 8.01 2.78 -32.01
CA ARG A 68 7.74 4.09 -32.65
C ARG A 68 6.76 4.96 -31.86
N LEU A 69 5.67 4.37 -31.34
CA LEU A 69 4.71 5.11 -30.52
C LEU A 69 5.32 5.55 -29.18
N VAL A 70 6.11 4.67 -28.56
CA VAL A 70 6.82 4.96 -27.32
C VAL A 70 7.82 6.10 -27.52
N ASP A 71 8.59 6.06 -28.60
CA ASP A 71 9.54 7.12 -28.95
C ASP A 71 8.82 8.44 -29.26
N MET A 72 7.63 8.39 -29.88
CA MET A 72 6.83 9.59 -30.17
C MET A 72 6.28 10.27 -28.90
N LEU A 73 5.85 9.49 -27.91
CA LEU A 73 5.25 9.98 -26.66
C LEU A 73 6.31 10.37 -25.62
N TRP A 74 7.34 9.53 -25.47
CA TRP A 74 8.28 9.60 -24.35
C TRP A 74 9.75 9.74 -24.77
N GLY A 75 10.06 9.77 -26.07
CA GLY A 75 11.41 9.96 -26.59
C GLY A 75 11.99 11.35 -26.35
N ARG A 76 13.22 11.57 -26.83
CA ARG A 76 13.94 12.84 -26.71
C ARG A 76 13.14 13.98 -27.34
N ARG A 77 13.24 15.19 -26.78
CA ARG A 77 12.44 16.37 -27.17
C ARG A 77 12.53 16.72 -28.67
N THR A 78 13.61 16.31 -29.36
CA THR A 78 13.85 16.49 -30.80
C THR A 78 13.23 15.41 -31.70
N GLU A 79 12.84 14.27 -31.13
CA GLU A 79 12.21 13.13 -31.83
C GLU A 79 10.71 13.04 -31.57
N ARG A 80 10.23 13.71 -30.50
CA ARG A 80 8.81 14.03 -30.36
C ARG A 80 8.40 14.89 -31.55
N ARG A 81 7.31 14.52 -32.23
CA ARG A 81 6.69 15.37 -33.25
C ARG A 81 6.12 16.61 -32.56
N THR A 82 6.93 17.65 -32.43
CA THR A 82 6.45 18.99 -32.10
C THR A 82 5.77 19.54 -33.35
N ILE A 83 4.51 19.91 -33.21
CA ILE A 83 3.72 20.59 -34.26
C ILE A 83 4.52 21.81 -34.71
N SER A 84 5.00 21.81 -35.95
CA SER A 84 5.64 22.98 -36.56
C SER A 84 4.56 24.04 -36.82
N PRO A 85 4.80 25.33 -36.58
CA PRO A 85 3.81 26.40 -36.80
C PRO A 85 3.34 26.51 -38.26
N ASP A 86 4.09 25.97 -39.23
CA ASP A 86 3.73 25.98 -40.66
C ASP A 86 3.00 24.70 -41.13
N GLN A 87 2.81 23.71 -40.26
CA GLN A 87 2.14 22.45 -40.60
C GLN A 87 0.68 22.49 -40.14
N LEU A 88 -0.26 22.53 -41.09
CA LEU A 88 -1.70 22.45 -40.84
C LEU A 88 -2.03 21.24 -39.94
N CYS A 89 -2.45 21.53 -38.71
CA CYS A 89 -2.99 20.53 -37.79
C CYS A 89 -4.37 20.09 -38.31
N LEU A 90 -4.59 18.79 -38.45
CA LEU A 90 -5.93 18.24 -38.63
C LEU A 90 -6.63 18.33 -37.27
N ASP A 91 -7.51 19.34 -37.15
CA ASP A 91 -8.30 19.62 -35.96
C ASP A 91 -9.34 18.52 -35.73
N PHE A 92 -9.00 17.59 -34.84
CA PHE A 92 -9.96 16.72 -34.19
C PHE A 92 -10.27 17.36 -32.83
N GLY A 93 -11.17 18.35 -32.84
CA GLY A 93 -11.45 19.23 -31.71
C GLY A 93 -11.39 18.54 -30.34
N SER A 94 -10.48 19.00 -29.50
CA SER A 94 -10.52 19.02 -28.02
C SER A 94 -9.17 19.50 -27.49
N ASP A 95 -9.04 20.83 -27.44
CA ASP A 95 -8.49 21.62 -26.33
C ASP A 95 -7.29 21.05 -25.56
N ALA A 96 -6.09 21.36 -26.05
CA ALA A 96 -4.85 21.27 -25.30
C ALA A 96 -4.27 22.68 -25.08
N ASP A 97 -4.97 23.51 -24.30
CA ASP A 97 -4.39 24.55 -23.44
C ASP A 97 -5.50 25.30 -22.66
N GLY A 98 -5.49 25.18 -21.34
CA GLY A 98 -6.21 26.08 -20.43
C GLY A 98 -7.40 25.46 -19.71
N SER A 99 -7.21 25.12 -18.43
CA SER A 99 -8.21 24.54 -17.51
C SER A 99 -8.75 23.19 -17.96
N LEU A 100 -8.70 22.19 -17.06
CA LEU A 100 -9.50 20.96 -17.21
C LEU A 100 -10.92 21.38 -17.59
N SER A 101 -11.50 20.80 -18.64
CA SER A 101 -12.89 21.07 -19.04
C SER A 101 -13.82 20.90 -17.83
N GLU A 102 -14.94 21.64 -17.74
CA GLU A 102 -15.94 21.43 -16.68
C GLU A 102 -16.35 19.94 -16.60
N ASP A 103 -16.34 19.23 -17.72
CA ASP A 103 -16.59 17.79 -17.79
C ASP A 103 -15.46 16.94 -17.18
N GLU A 104 -14.20 17.32 -17.38
CA GLU A 104 -13.05 16.62 -16.79
C GLU A 104 -12.92 16.89 -15.29
N GLN A 105 -13.22 18.13 -14.86
CA GLN A 105 -13.33 18.47 -13.44
C GLN A 105 -14.52 17.76 -12.80
N ALA A 106 -15.65 17.65 -13.51
CA ALA A 106 -16.80 16.87 -13.06
C ALA A 106 -16.47 15.38 -12.93
N VAL A 107 -15.66 14.82 -13.83
CA VAL A 107 -15.21 13.42 -13.74
C VAL A 107 -14.26 13.20 -12.56
N ILE A 108 -13.33 14.12 -12.30
CA ILE A 108 -12.40 14.04 -11.16
C ILE A 108 -13.16 14.20 -9.84
N THR A 109 -14.03 15.22 -9.73
CA THR A 109 -14.84 15.44 -8.53
C THR A 109 -15.85 14.31 -8.31
N ALA A 110 -16.44 13.74 -9.36
CA ALA A 110 -17.28 12.55 -9.24
C ALA A 110 -16.49 11.31 -8.80
N ALA A 111 -15.23 11.17 -9.23
CA ALA A 111 -14.36 10.09 -8.76
C ALA A 111 -13.98 10.26 -7.29
N GLU A 112 -13.61 11.46 -6.86
CA GLU A 112 -13.32 11.78 -5.45
C GLU A 112 -14.55 11.55 -4.56
N GLN A 113 -15.73 12.01 -4.99
CA GLN A 113 -16.99 11.78 -4.28
C GLN A 113 -17.32 10.29 -4.17
N ALA A 114 -17.13 9.51 -5.25
CA ALA A 114 -17.33 8.07 -5.21
C ALA A 114 -16.35 7.35 -4.25
N GLU A 115 -15.12 7.86 -4.11
CA GLU A 115 -14.14 7.35 -3.15
C GLU A 115 -14.50 7.70 -1.70
N GLU A 116 -14.96 8.92 -1.45
CA GLU A 116 -15.46 9.36 -0.13
C GLU A 116 -16.70 8.57 0.29
N GLU A 117 -17.65 8.38 -0.63
CA GLU A 117 -18.85 7.56 -0.39
C GLU A 117 -18.48 6.13 -0.03
N PHE A 118 -17.51 5.53 -0.73
CA PHE A 118 -17.02 4.19 -0.44
C PHE A 118 -16.36 4.11 0.94
N ASP A 119 -15.59 5.12 1.35
CA ASP A 119 -14.98 5.18 2.68
C ASP A 119 -16.02 5.30 3.78
N GLU A 120 -17.01 6.17 3.61
CA GLU A 120 -18.13 6.31 4.54
C GLU A 120 -18.91 5.00 4.67
N ASP A 121 -19.16 4.31 3.55
CA ASP A 121 -19.80 3.00 3.55
C ASP A 121 -18.96 1.93 4.25
N LEU A 122 -17.64 1.94 4.04
CA LEU A 122 -16.71 1.04 4.70
C LEU A 122 -16.66 1.33 6.21
N LEU A 123 -16.56 2.60 6.61
CA LEU A 123 -16.60 3.03 8.01
C LEU A 123 -17.90 2.59 8.66
N ARG A 124 -19.04 2.79 7.99
CA ARG A 124 -20.36 2.35 8.45
C ARG A 124 -20.41 0.84 8.62
N ARG A 125 -19.92 0.06 7.66
CA ARG A 125 -19.84 -1.42 7.77
C ARG A 125 -18.94 -1.86 8.91
N LEU A 126 -17.78 -1.22 9.09
CA LEU A 126 -16.86 -1.50 10.20
C LEU A 126 -17.47 -1.13 11.56
N GLN A 127 -18.25 -0.04 11.62
CA GLN A 127 -19.00 0.33 12.82
C GLN A 127 -20.10 -0.68 13.15
N LEU A 128 -20.80 -1.20 12.14
CA LEU A 128 -21.82 -2.24 12.31
C LEU A 128 -21.21 -3.60 12.69
N GLN A 129 -20.03 -3.93 12.14
CA GLN A 129 -19.30 -5.16 12.44
C GLN A 129 -18.48 -5.08 13.73
N ARG A 130 -18.30 -3.89 14.33
CA ARG A 130 -17.70 -3.80 15.65
C ARG A 130 -18.62 -4.61 16.59
N PRO A 131 -18.16 -5.76 17.11
CA PRO A 131 -18.95 -6.46 18.09
C PRO A 131 -19.23 -5.45 19.19
N ARG A 132 -20.51 -5.30 19.59
CA ARG A 132 -20.88 -4.49 20.77
C ARG A 132 -19.85 -4.83 21.81
N ARG A 133 -18.94 -3.90 22.11
CA ARG A 133 -17.92 -4.12 23.13
C ARG A 133 -18.73 -4.58 24.32
N LYS A 134 -18.60 -5.86 24.71
CA LYS A 134 -19.04 -6.26 26.03
C LYS A 134 -18.47 -5.19 26.92
N GLU A 135 -19.30 -4.63 27.78
CA GLU A 135 -18.97 -3.64 28.79
C GLU A 135 -18.00 -4.26 29.84
N GLY A 136 -17.08 -5.11 29.37
CA GLY A 136 -16.05 -5.78 30.11
C GLY A 136 -15.03 -4.73 30.46
N GLN A 137 -15.11 -4.33 31.73
CA GLN A 137 -14.14 -3.52 32.45
C GLN A 137 -13.74 -2.27 31.67
N ARG A 138 -14.33 -1.13 32.04
CA ARG A 138 -13.75 0.18 31.76
C ARG A 138 -12.26 0.07 32.08
N ARG A 139 -11.41 -0.13 31.06
CA ARG A 139 -9.96 -0.22 31.25
C ARG A 139 -9.62 1.03 32.00
N THR A 140 -9.11 0.87 33.22
CA THR A 140 -8.87 1.99 34.12
C THR A 140 -8.11 3.03 33.33
N GLN A 141 -8.69 4.21 33.27
CA GLN A 141 -8.18 5.32 32.50
C GLN A 141 -6.88 5.90 33.09
N GLU A 142 -6.38 5.27 34.14
CA GLU A 142 -5.25 5.68 34.95
C GLU A 142 -3.97 5.05 34.41
N PHE A 143 -2.88 5.78 34.56
CA PHE A 143 -1.57 5.30 34.21
C PHE A 143 -1.08 4.25 35.22
N PRO A 144 -0.15 3.37 34.83
CA PRO A 144 0.47 2.42 35.75
C PRO A 144 0.95 3.10 37.05
N PRO A 145 0.75 2.49 38.22
CA PRO A 145 1.19 3.05 39.50
C PRO A 145 2.71 3.15 39.59
N ASP A 146 3.44 2.26 38.92
CA ASP A 146 4.89 2.10 39.03
C ASP A 146 5.69 3.21 38.31
N LEU A 147 5.06 3.98 37.43
CA LEU A 147 5.73 5.09 36.74
C LEU A 147 5.92 6.29 37.67
N GLU A 148 7.09 6.92 37.57
CA GLU A 148 7.45 8.13 38.32
C GLU A 148 6.41 9.24 38.07
N ARG A 149 5.88 9.84 39.15
CA ARG A 149 4.99 11.00 39.07
C ARG A 149 5.74 12.26 39.47
N ARG A 150 5.90 13.18 38.51
CA ARG A 150 6.50 14.50 38.73
C ARG A 150 5.41 15.55 38.83
N GLU A 151 5.33 16.23 39.96
CA GLU A 151 4.32 17.25 40.19
C GLU A 151 4.72 18.59 39.58
N ARG A 152 3.79 19.22 38.86
CA ARG A 152 3.93 20.57 38.34
C ARG A 152 2.72 21.39 38.75
N VAL A 153 2.97 22.36 39.63
CA VAL A 153 1.95 23.27 40.13
C VAL A 153 1.82 24.47 39.21
N PHE A 154 0.60 24.73 38.75
CA PHE A 154 0.21 25.95 38.07
C PHE A 154 -0.61 26.78 39.04
N ASP A 155 -0.10 27.98 39.31
CA ASP A 155 -0.75 28.95 40.17
C ASP A 155 -0.91 30.28 39.43
N LEU A 156 -1.86 31.09 39.89
CA LEU A 156 -1.98 32.48 39.45
C LEU A 156 -0.80 33.30 39.99
N SER A 157 -0.51 34.44 39.36
CA SER A 157 0.47 35.37 39.89
C SER A 157 -0.02 35.99 41.21
N ASP A 158 0.90 36.51 42.03
CA ASP A 158 0.53 37.06 43.34
C ASP A 158 -0.37 38.30 43.24
N GLU A 159 -0.28 39.04 42.13
CA GLU A 159 -1.16 40.17 41.81
C GLU A 159 -2.59 39.70 41.49
N GLU A 160 -2.73 38.63 40.70
CA GLU A 160 -4.02 38.04 40.34
C GLU A 160 -4.70 37.34 41.54
N LYS A 161 -3.91 36.89 42.52
CA LYS A 161 -4.42 36.30 43.78
C LYS A 161 -5.03 37.33 44.73
N ALA A 162 -4.79 38.62 44.53
CA ALA A 162 -5.27 39.65 45.46
C ALA A 162 -6.80 39.64 45.54
N GLY A 163 -7.34 39.37 46.73
CA GLY A 163 -8.79 39.28 46.96
C GLY A 163 -9.43 37.94 46.56
N LEU A 164 -8.63 36.93 46.19
CA LEU A 164 -9.09 35.58 45.91
C LEU A 164 -8.90 34.64 47.10
N LYS A 165 -9.85 33.72 47.29
CA LYS A 165 -9.77 32.64 48.28
C LYS A 165 -9.55 31.31 47.59
N TYR A 166 -8.53 30.59 48.05
CA TYR A 166 -8.24 29.23 47.61
C TYR A 166 -9.37 28.27 47.99
N ILE A 167 -9.79 27.42 47.05
CA ILE A 167 -10.83 26.39 47.23
C ILE A 167 -10.27 24.97 47.18
N GLY A 168 -9.28 24.71 46.35
CA GLY A 168 -8.78 23.36 46.11
C GLY A 168 -7.97 23.26 44.82
N ASP A 169 -7.58 22.04 44.48
CA ASP A 169 -6.76 21.77 43.30
C ASP A 169 -7.53 20.98 42.24
N ALA A 170 -7.34 21.35 40.97
CA ALA A 170 -7.65 20.49 39.84
C ALA A 170 -6.39 19.73 39.43
N VAL A 171 -6.40 18.42 39.66
CA VAL A 171 -5.30 17.52 39.28
C VAL A 171 -5.61 16.86 37.95
N SER A 172 -4.68 16.94 37.01
CA SER A 172 -4.71 16.20 35.75
C SER A 172 -3.37 15.52 35.53
N GLU A 173 -3.39 14.31 35.01
CA GLU A 173 -2.16 13.54 34.73
C GLU A 173 -1.96 13.41 33.22
N ARG A 174 -0.73 13.62 32.75
CA ARG A 174 -0.34 13.31 31.38
C ARG A 174 1.00 12.60 31.35
N MET A 175 1.18 11.72 30.37
CA MET A 175 2.44 11.01 30.16
C MET A 175 3.41 11.88 29.37
N ARG A 176 4.63 12.03 29.87
CA ARG A 176 5.76 12.69 29.21
C ARG A 176 6.83 11.68 28.84
N PHE A 177 7.54 11.97 27.76
CA PHE A 177 8.70 11.23 27.34
C PHE A 177 9.95 12.11 27.46
N GLU A 178 10.91 11.67 28.27
CA GLU A 178 12.24 12.29 28.40
C GLU A 178 13.27 11.21 28.16
N LYS A 179 13.87 11.18 26.97
CA LYS A 179 14.76 10.10 26.53
C LYS A 179 15.79 9.72 27.62
N PRO A 180 15.89 8.45 28.06
CA PRO A 180 15.13 7.25 27.65
C PRO A 180 13.90 6.89 28.51
N HIS A 181 13.47 7.74 29.43
CA HIS A 181 12.45 7.46 30.44
C HIS A 181 11.06 8.00 30.07
N VAL A 182 10.03 7.30 30.54
CA VAL A 182 8.65 7.77 30.55
C VAL A 182 8.27 8.10 31.98
N TYR A 183 7.64 9.25 32.20
CA TYR A 183 7.11 9.63 33.50
C TYR A 183 5.74 10.28 33.36
N ILE A 184 4.99 10.33 34.46
CA ILE A 184 3.69 10.98 34.52
C ILE A 184 3.89 12.38 35.08
N GLU A 185 3.56 13.41 34.30
CA GLU A 185 3.48 14.78 34.79
C GLU A 185 2.11 14.99 35.43
N ARG A 186 2.10 15.15 36.76
CA ARG A 186 0.93 15.47 37.55
C ARG A 186 0.77 16.98 37.60
N ILE A 187 -0.13 17.49 36.78
CA ILE A 187 -0.44 18.91 36.67
C ILE A 187 -1.46 19.28 37.74
N VAL A 188 -1.04 20.11 38.69
CA VAL A 188 -1.88 20.60 39.80
C VAL A 188 -2.22 22.06 39.53
N ARG A 189 -3.48 22.34 39.19
CA ARG A 189 -3.95 23.71 38.94
C ARG A 189 -4.77 24.19 40.13
N ARG A 190 -4.28 25.24 40.79
CA ARG A 190 -4.97 25.83 41.95
C ARG A 190 -6.25 26.53 41.52
N LYS A 191 -7.33 26.30 42.27
CA LYS A 191 -8.65 26.92 42.08
C LYS A 191 -8.91 27.96 43.15
N TYR A 192 -9.42 29.08 42.68
CA TYR A 192 -9.72 30.25 43.48
C TYR A 192 -11.13 30.74 43.22
N VAL A 193 -11.71 31.44 44.20
CA VAL A 193 -12.97 32.18 44.05
C VAL A 193 -12.85 33.57 44.64
N VAL A 194 -13.68 34.48 44.14
CA VAL A 194 -13.89 35.77 44.80
C VAL A 194 -14.86 35.55 45.97
N PRO A 195 -14.47 35.85 47.22
CA PRO A 195 -15.37 35.78 48.36
C PRO A 195 -16.61 36.63 48.13
N LEU A 196 -17.78 36.13 48.55
CA LEU A 196 -19.06 36.86 48.49
C LEU A 196 -19.56 37.22 47.07
N GLN A 197 -18.91 36.72 46.00
CA GLN A 197 -19.32 36.95 44.61
C GLN A 197 -19.37 35.62 43.83
N PRO A 198 -20.41 34.80 44.03
CA PRO A 198 -20.53 33.50 43.36
C PRO A 198 -20.66 33.60 41.82
N GLU A 199 -21.14 34.74 41.30
CA GLU A 199 -21.34 34.96 39.87
C GLU A 199 -20.05 34.99 39.04
N ARG A 200 -18.89 35.26 39.67
CA ARG A 200 -17.59 35.27 38.99
C ARG A 200 -17.01 33.87 38.71
N GLY A 201 -17.64 32.82 39.26
CA GLY A 201 -17.21 31.44 39.05
C GLY A 201 -15.85 31.10 39.65
N VAL A 202 -15.30 29.96 39.24
CA VAL A 202 -14.01 29.44 39.71
C VAL A 202 -12.90 29.92 38.77
N LEU A 203 -11.93 30.61 39.33
CA LEU A 203 -10.73 31.07 38.64
C LEU A 203 -9.61 30.05 38.81
N SER A 204 -8.97 29.68 37.70
CA SER A 204 -7.80 28.80 37.71
C SER A 204 -6.94 29.09 36.49
N PRO A 205 -5.62 28.84 36.54
CA PRO A 205 -4.78 28.90 35.36
C PRO A 205 -5.32 27.99 34.24
N PRO A 206 -5.20 28.40 32.96
CA PRO A 206 -5.64 27.59 31.84
C PRO A 206 -4.91 26.23 31.84
N PRO A 207 -5.57 25.15 31.38
CA PRO A 207 -4.91 23.88 31.22
C PRO A 207 -3.76 24.01 30.20
N PRO A 208 -2.67 23.25 30.36
CA PRO A 208 -1.63 23.23 29.35
C PRO A 208 -2.18 22.68 28.04
N LEU A 209 -1.58 23.11 26.93
CA LEU A 209 -1.96 22.65 25.60
C LEU A 209 -1.83 21.13 25.48
N ALA A 210 -2.69 20.54 24.67
CA ALA A 210 -2.68 19.14 24.29
C ALA A 210 -2.92 19.03 22.78
N ILE A 211 -2.43 17.96 22.16
CA ILE A 211 -2.58 17.71 20.71
C ILE A 211 -4.06 17.54 20.36
N LEU A 212 -4.78 16.78 21.17
CA LEU A 212 -6.21 16.55 21.04
C LEU A 212 -6.86 16.78 22.41
N GLU A 213 -8.09 17.29 22.41
CA GLU A 213 -8.87 17.43 23.61
C GLU A 213 -9.04 16.08 24.33
N GLY A 214 -8.73 16.04 25.63
CA GLY A 214 -8.77 14.80 26.41
C GLY A 214 -7.63 13.81 26.13
N CYS A 215 -6.64 14.18 25.30
CA CYS A 215 -5.44 13.38 25.13
C CYS A 215 -4.61 13.36 26.41
N LYS A 216 -4.20 12.16 26.83
CA LYS A 216 -3.42 11.95 28.05
C LYS A 216 -1.91 11.92 27.79
N TYR A 217 -1.50 12.01 26.54
CA TYR A 217 -0.10 11.97 26.15
C TYR A 217 0.36 13.39 25.82
N ASP A 218 1.51 13.77 26.35
CA ASP A 218 2.15 15.03 26.03
C ASP A 218 2.76 15.02 24.63
N PHE A 219 3.01 16.21 24.07
CA PHE A 219 3.68 16.39 22.79
C PHE A 219 5.00 15.63 22.68
N SER A 220 5.74 15.51 23.79
CA SER A 220 7.00 14.74 23.83
C SER A 220 6.85 13.27 23.44
N VAL A 221 5.77 12.61 23.88
CA VAL A 221 5.49 11.20 23.55
C VAL A 221 5.18 11.07 22.06
N VAL A 222 4.32 11.94 21.55
CA VAL A 222 3.92 11.91 20.13
C VAL A 222 5.09 12.25 19.23
N ALA A 223 5.90 13.25 19.58
CA ALA A 223 7.12 13.58 18.86
C ALA A 223 8.10 12.40 18.80
N ALA A 224 8.27 11.66 19.90
CA ALA A 224 9.13 10.47 19.92
C ALA A 224 8.59 9.34 19.01
N ILE A 225 7.28 9.12 19.00
CA ILE A 225 6.62 8.14 18.12
C ILE A 225 6.80 8.50 16.65
N VAL A 226 6.51 9.76 16.29
CA VAL A 226 6.61 10.27 14.91
C VAL A 226 8.06 10.25 14.43
N ALA A 227 9.00 10.74 15.24
CA ALA A 227 10.42 10.65 14.94
C ALA A 227 10.88 9.19 14.79
N GLY A 228 10.44 8.30 15.67
CA GLY A 228 10.68 6.87 15.55
C GLY A 228 10.22 6.32 14.21
N LYS A 229 9.00 6.64 13.79
CA LYS A 229 8.37 6.12 12.57
C LYS A 229 9.06 6.63 11.31
N PHE A 230 9.26 7.94 11.22
CA PHE A 230 9.63 8.61 9.97
C PHE A 230 11.10 9.00 9.88
N ALA A 231 11.75 9.39 10.99
CA ALA A 231 13.17 9.75 10.98
C ALA A 231 14.08 8.52 11.19
N PHE A 232 13.65 7.57 12.02
CA PHE A 232 14.45 6.37 12.35
C PHE A 232 13.94 5.08 11.70
N HIS A 233 12.89 5.16 10.85
CA HIS A 233 12.29 4.02 10.17
C HIS A 233 11.92 2.86 11.12
N ASN A 234 11.56 3.18 12.37
CA ASN A 234 11.19 2.21 13.38
C ASN A 234 9.69 1.88 13.24
N PRO A 235 9.31 0.67 12.79
CA PRO A 235 7.91 0.30 12.62
C PRO A 235 7.18 0.25 13.97
N THR A 236 5.85 0.44 13.94
CA THR A 236 5.06 0.67 15.15
C THR A 236 5.12 -0.47 16.15
N TYR A 237 5.24 -1.73 15.71
CA TYR A 237 5.39 -2.86 16.62
C TYR A 237 6.70 -2.80 17.42
N ARG A 238 7.81 -2.45 16.76
CA ARG A 238 9.12 -2.34 17.41
C ARG A 238 9.18 -1.11 18.32
N GLN A 239 8.41 -0.06 18.01
CA GLN A 239 8.20 1.03 18.96
C GLN A 239 7.49 0.56 20.24
N GLN A 240 6.53 -0.38 20.15
CA GLN A 240 5.89 -0.92 21.36
C GLN A 240 6.91 -1.56 22.30
N ASP A 241 7.81 -2.39 21.75
CA ASP A 241 8.84 -3.07 22.53
C ASP A 241 9.85 -2.07 23.13
N TRP A 242 10.13 -0.99 22.40
CA TRP A 242 10.99 0.07 22.89
C TRP A 242 10.37 0.87 24.04
N PHE A 243 9.09 1.24 23.93
CA PHE A 243 8.38 1.89 25.03
C PHE A 243 8.15 0.94 26.22
N ALA A 244 7.98 -0.35 25.97
CA ALA A 244 7.85 -1.36 27.02
C ALA A 244 9.08 -1.39 27.94
N GLN A 245 10.28 -1.13 27.40
CA GLN A 245 11.50 -1.02 28.18
C GLN A 245 11.51 0.19 29.14
N SER A 246 10.73 1.23 28.85
CA SER A 246 10.54 2.38 29.75
C SER A 246 9.33 2.22 30.69
N GLY A 247 8.73 1.03 30.76
CA GLY A 247 7.60 0.71 31.64
C GLY A 247 6.23 1.10 31.08
N TRP A 248 6.16 1.56 29.83
CA TRP A 248 4.90 1.87 29.15
C TRP A 248 4.62 0.86 28.04
N PHE A 249 3.46 0.19 28.10
CA PHE A 249 3.09 -0.88 27.16
C PHE A 249 1.94 -0.44 26.23
N PRO A 250 2.19 0.40 25.21
CA PRO A 250 1.15 0.86 24.30
C PRO A 250 0.67 -0.25 23.36
N ASN A 251 -0.63 -0.24 23.03
CA ASN A 251 -1.13 -1.04 21.92
C ASN A 251 -0.78 -0.38 20.57
N ARG A 252 -0.66 -1.17 19.50
CA ARG A 252 -0.37 -0.68 18.14
C ARG A 252 -1.39 0.36 17.69
N SER A 253 -2.67 0.12 18.01
CA SER A 253 -3.75 1.07 17.70
C SER A 253 -3.49 2.42 18.35
N THR A 254 -3.08 2.45 19.62
CA THR A 254 -2.80 3.69 20.34
C THR A 254 -1.64 4.47 19.71
N ILE A 255 -0.57 3.78 19.32
CA ILE A 255 0.55 4.42 18.61
C ILE A 255 0.08 5.00 17.28
N ASN A 256 -0.69 4.24 16.49
CA ASN A 256 -1.22 4.71 15.20
C ASN A 256 -2.18 5.89 15.37
N ASP A 257 -3.06 5.85 16.37
CA ASP A 257 -3.99 6.94 16.67
C ASP A 257 -3.22 8.23 17.03
N LEU A 258 -2.11 8.11 17.77
CA LEU A 258 -1.25 9.25 18.09
C LEU A 258 -0.48 9.78 16.87
N ILE A 259 -0.06 8.91 15.96
CA ILE A 259 0.51 9.33 14.67
C ILE A 259 -0.52 10.11 13.87
N ASN A 260 -1.75 9.60 13.76
CA ASN A 260 -2.82 10.26 13.01
C ASN A 260 -3.15 11.63 13.63
N ALA A 261 -3.26 11.71 14.96
CA ALA A 261 -3.49 12.98 15.66
C ALA A 261 -2.37 14.01 15.44
N SER A 262 -1.16 13.56 15.11
CA SER A 262 -0.03 14.45 14.85
C SER A 262 -0.03 15.07 13.45
N VAL A 263 -0.78 14.49 12.50
CA VAL A 263 -0.78 14.92 11.09
C VAL A 263 -1.20 16.38 10.99
N ASP A 264 -2.38 16.71 11.50
CA ASP A 264 -2.94 18.07 11.45
C ASP A 264 -2.04 19.07 12.16
N THR A 265 -1.45 18.69 13.30
CA THR A 265 -0.56 19.57 14.06
C THR A 265 0.77 19.85 13.36
N THR A 266 1.17 19.01 12.40
CA THR A 266 2.46 19.13 11.70
C THR A 266 2.31 19.93 10.40
N VAL A 267 1.09 20.13 9.89
CA VAL A 267 0.84 20.88 8.65
C VAL A 267 1.53 22.25 8.63
N PRO A 268 1.47 23.10 9.68
CA PRO A 268 2.14 24.40 9.66
C PRO A 268 3.67 24.30 9.51
N LEU A 269 4.28 23.23 10.03
CA LEU A 269 5.72 22.98 9.88
C LEU A 269 6.06 22.55 8.45
N PHE A 270 5.20 21.73 7.83
CA PHE A 270 5.32 21.34 6.43
C PHE A 270 5.22 22.55 5.51
N GLU A 271 4.22 23.43 5.72
CA GLU A 271 4.06 24.66 4.94
C GLU A 271 5.28 25.58 5.05
N GLN A 272 5.82 25.74 6.26
CA GLN A 272 7.03 26.54 6.48
C GLN A 272 8.26 25.91 5.79
N MET A 273 8.41 24.58 5.86
CA MET A 273 9.45 23.86 5.16
C MET A 273 9.33 24.05 3.65
N TRP A 274 8.11 23.94 3.10
CA TRP A 274 7.82 24.14 1.69
C TRP A 274 8.15 25.56 1.23
N HIS A 275 7.74 26.57 2.00
CA HIS A 275 8.07 27.96 1.74
C HIS A 275 9.58 28.20 1.70
N LEU A 276 10.35 27.65 2.65
CA LEU A 276 11.81 27.75 2.68
C LEU A 276 12.47 27.01 1.51
N LEU A 277 11.93 25.86 1.11
CA LEU A 277 12.43 25.03 0.01
C LEU A 277 12.31 25.75 -1.35
N LEU A 278 11.34 26.64 -1.51
CA LEU A 278 11.10 27.42 -2.75
C LEU A 278 11.89 28.74 -2.83
N GLN A 279 12.58 29.17 -1.78
CA GLN A 279 13.37 30.41 -1.78
C GLN A 279 14.62 30.40 -2.68
N PRO A 280 15.38 29.30 -2.80
CA PRO A 280 16.59 29.28 -3.62
C PRO A 280 16.30 29.39 -5.12
N SER A 281 17.23 29.97 -5.87
CA SER A 281 17.13 30.08 -7.34
C SER A 281 17.32 28.75 -8.08
N ILE A 282 17.93 27.75 -7.42
CA ILE A 282 18.16 26.41 -7.96
C ILE A 282 17.63 25.41 -6.94
N LEU A 283 16.65 24.60 -7.36
CA LEU A 283 16.10 23.49 -6.58
C LEU A 283 16.53 22.17 -7.21
N LEU A 284 17.20 21.33 -6.44
CA LEU A 284 17.57 19.98 -6.84
C LEU A 284 16.51 19.01 -6.32
N SER A 285 15.99 18.15 -7.20
CA SER A 285 15.04 17.09 -6.85
C SER A 285 15.60 15.73 -7.24
N ASP A 286 15.37 14.73 -6.41
CA ASP A 286 15.65 13.33 -6.69
C ASP A 286 14.37 12.53 -6.47
N ASP A 287 13.96 11.75 -7.46
CA ASP A 287 12.71 10.98 -7.41
C ASP A 287 12.98 9.58 -6.87
N THR A 288 12.66 9.39 -5.59
CA THR A 288 12.65 8.05 -4.98
C THR A 288 11.28 7.40 -5.13
N ARG A 289 11.22 6.25 -5.81
CA ARG A 289 9.97 5.49 -5.97
C ARG A 289 9.66 4.69 -4.71
N VAL A 290 8.41 4.75 -4.27
CA VAL A 290 7.88 3.91 -3.18
C VAL A 290 6.68 3.12 -3.69
N LEU A 291 6.61 1.84 -3.35
CA LEU A 291 5.45 1.02 -3.65
C LEU A 291 4.28 1.40 -2.72
N LEU A 292 3.27 2.05 -3.29
CA LEU A 292 2.04 2.40 -2.59
C LEU A 292 0.97 1.34 -2.85
N LEU A 293 0.44 0.76 -1.79
CA LEU A 293 -0.75 -0.08 -1.88
C LEU A 293 -1.99 0.82 -1.92
N THR A 294 -2.54 1.02 -3.12
CA THR A 294 -3.82 1.73 -3.28
C THR A 294 -5.00 0.81 -2.97
N ARG A 295 -6.17 1.38 -2.66
CA ARG A 295 -7.38 0.67 -2.19
C ARG A 295 -7.79 -0.53 -3.06
N ASN A 296 -7.46 -0.49 -4.35
CA ASN A 296 -7.80 -1.51 -5.36
C ASN A 296 -6.60 -2.13 -6.09
N ALA A 297 -5.35 -1.87 -5.66
CA ALA A 297 -4.15 -2.38 -6.35
C ALA A 297 -4.07 -3.92 -6.38
N LEU A 298 -4.68 -4.60 -5.42
CA LEU A 298 -4.77 -6.06 -5.40
C LEU A 298 -6.04 -6.50 -6.14
N ALA A 299 -5.88 -7.10 -7.33
CA ALA A 299 -6.98 -7.73 -8.05
C ALA A 299 -7.70 -8.77 -7.17
N LEU A 300 -9.01 -8.99 -7.37
CA LEU A 300 -9.80 -10.00 -6.62
C LEU A 300 -9.11 -11.38 -6.59
N ARG A 301 -8.47 -11.81 -7.69
CA ARG A 301 -7.65 -13.04 -7.74
C ARG A 301 -6.43 -13.02 -6.82
N GLN A 302 -5.79 -11.87 -6.63
CA GLN A 302 -4.66 -11.71 -5.70
C GLN A 302 -5.14 -11.56 -4.26
N ARG A 303 -6.32 -10.96 -4.02
CA ARG A 303 -6.93 -10.90 -2.68
C ARG A 303 -7.17 -12.29 -2.10
N ASP A 304 -7.59 -13.26 -2.90
CA ASP A 304 -7.87 -14.65 -2.45
C ASP A 304 -6.63 -15.55 -2.42
N ALA A 305 -5.59 -15.23 -3.19
CA ALA A 305 -4.33 -15.97 -3.22
C ALA A 305 -3.37 -15.57 -2.08
N VAL A 306 -3.57 -14.39 -1.48
CA VAL A 306 -2.78 -13.92 -0.34
C VAL A 306 -3.38 -14.52 0.95
N PRO A 307 -2.64 -15.36 1.68
CA PRO A 307 -3.13 -15.95 2.91
C PRO A 307 -3.54 -14.87 3.93
N VAL A 308 -4.51 -15.17 4.78
CA VAL A 308 -5.10 -14.20 5.74
C VAL A 308 -4.05 -13.54 6.66
N TRP A 309 -2.91 -14.20 6.90
CA TRP A 309 -1.80 -13.67 7.70
C TRP A 309 -0.86 -12.69 6.94
N GLU A 310 -0.90 -12.65 5.60
CA GLU A 310 -0.30 -11.57 4.80
C GLU A 310 -1.29 -10.41 4.58
N ARG A 311 -2.61 -10.68 4.68
CA ARG A 311 -3.70 -9.70 4.50
C ARG A 311 -3.75 -8.66 5.62
N PHE A 312 -3.32 -9.03 6.82
CA PHE A 312 -2.95 -8.09 7.86
C PHE A 312 -1.44 -8.05 7.87
N GLY A 313 -0.81 -6.95 7.45
CA GLY A 313 0.64 -6.80 7.47
C GLY A 313 1.21 -7.08 8.87
N VAL A 314 1.51 -8.35 9.14
CA VAL A 314 2.35 -8.83 10.22
C VAL A 314 3.74 -8.44 9.81
N TRP A 315 4.16 -7.27 10.28
CA TRP A 315 5.57 -6.98 10.37
C TRP A 315 6.14 -7.85 11.50
N LEU A 316 7.09 -8.71 11.14
CA LEU A 316 8.15 -9.23 12.01
C LEU A 316 9.14 -8.11 12.33
#